data_AF-A0A353J5N3-F1
#
_entry.id   AF-A0A353J5N3-F1
#
_cell.length_a   1.000
_cell.length_b   1.000
_cell.length_c   1.000
_cell.angle_alpha   90.00
_cell.angle_beta   90.00
_cell.angle_gamma   90.00
#
_symmetry.space_group_name_H-M   'P 1'
#
loop_
_entity.id
_entity.type
_entity.pdbx_description
1 polymer ?
#
loop_
_entity_poly.entity_id
_entity_poly.type
_entity_poly.pdbx_seq_one_letter_code
_entity_poly.pdbx_strand_id
1 'polypeptide(L)'
;MVGERSKQNALTLDFPGRTGVLISEIYISLPVSTHQEAIEKNVEIKKYKCIWDTGATNCVITKKIVDGLSLKPIGVAEVHHAQGKTFANKYLVNIILPNKVVITDVTVTEGILGDLADVLVGMDIITLGDFAVTNENGQTTMSFRVHSFKRIDFVPESNQHNFVLEKGSQKMKKRYFGK
;
A
#
# COMPACT_ATOMS: atom_id res chain seq x y z
N MET A 1 30.09 8.96 -17.27
CA MET A 1 28.86 9.60 -16.77
C MET A 1 27.72 8.60 -16.94
N VAL A 2 27.42 7.84 -15.89
CA VAL A 2 26.27 6.94 -15.86
C VAL A 2 25.14 7.75 -15.25
N GLY A 3 24.09 8.00 -16.03
CA GLY A 3 22.97 8.85 -15.61
C GLY A 3 22.37 8.36 -14.29
N GLU A 4 22.12 9.29 -13.37
CA GLU A 4 21.26 9.08 -12.22
C GLU A 4 19.94 8.50 -12.72
N ARG A 5 19.70 7.21 -12.47
CA ARG A 5 18.35 6.65 -12.59
C ARG A 5 17.47 7.46 -11.63
N SER A 6 16.44 8.12 -12.16
CA SER A 6 15.48 8.88 -11.36
C SER A 6 15.09 8.06 -10.13
N LYS A 7 15.21 8.61 -8.91
CA LYS A 7 14.62 8.02 -7.71
C LYS A 7 13.13 7.85 -7.97
N GLN A 8 12.69 6.64 -8.25
CA GLN A 8 11.27 6.35 -8.41
C GLN A 8 10.67 6.22 -7.02
N ASN A 9 9.94 7.23 -6.58
CA ASN A 9 9.20 7.17 -5.31
C ASN A 9 7.81 6.55 -5.51
N ALA A 10 7.70 5.61 -6.44
CA ALA A 10 6.43 4.99 -6.84
C ALA A 10 6.62 3.50 -7.09
N LEU A 11 5.56 2.74 -6.89
CA LEU A 11 5.44 1.31 -7.13
C LEU A 11 4.21 1.08 -8.01
N THR A 12 4.33 0.16 -8.97
CA THR A 12 3.20 -0.37 -9.73
C THR A 12 3.25 -1.89 -9.69
N LEU A 13 2.11 -2.51 -9.42
CA LEU A 13 1.93 -3.96 -9.30
C LEU A 13 0.82 -4.39 -10.24
N ASP A 14 1.16 -5.21 -11.23
CA ASP A 14 0.20 -5.83 -12.13
C ASP A 14 -0.12 -7.25 -11.65
N PHE A 15 -1.40 -7.60 -11.66
CA PHE A 15 -1.89 -8.92 -11.29
C PHE A 15 -2.29 -9.69 -12.55
N PRO A 16 -2.26 -11.03 -12.58
CA PRO A 16 -2.62 -11.81 -13.79
C PRO A 16 -4.08 -11.63 -14.25
N GLY A 17 -4.95 -11.11 -13.38
CA GLY A 17 -6.35 -10.86 -13.63
C GLY A 17 -6.94 -10.03 -12.50
N ARG A 18 -8.27 -10.05 -12.37
CA ARG A 18 -8.95 -9.41 -11.25
C ARG A 18 -8.60 -10.11 -9.93
N THR A 19 -8.08 -9.38 -8.96
CA THR A 19 -7.73 -9.91 -7.63
C THR A 19 -8.57 -9.28 -6.52
N GLY A 20 -8.86 -10.06 -5.47
CA GLY A 20 -9.46 -9.57 -4.23
C GLY A 20 -8.44 -9.14 -3.17
N VAL A 21 -7.14 -9.38 -3.42
CA VAL A 21 -6.07 -9.09 -2.47
C VAL A 21 -4.89 -8.49 -3.22
N LEU A 22 -4.38 -7.37 -2.72
CA LEU A 22 -3.22 -6.67 -3.27
C LEU A 22 -1.99 -7.10 -2.48
N ILE A 23 -1.16 -7.96 -3.07
CA ILE A 23 0.03 -8.53 -2.42
C ILE A 23 1.28 -7.93 -3.02
N SER A 24 2.27 -7.60 -2.18
CA SER A 24 3.62 -7.26 -2.62
C SER A 24 4.70 -7.77 -1.68
N GLU A 25 5.96 -7.71 -2.11
CA GLU A 25 7.11 -7.87 -1.24
C GLU A 25 7.52 -6.51 -0.66
N ILE A 26 7.80 -6.48 0.63
CA ILE A 26 8.41 -5.33 1.32
C ILE A 26 9.59 -5.80 2.14
N TYR A 27 10.42 -4.86 2.61
CA TYR A 27 11.48 -5.15 3.54
C TYR A 27 11.25 -4.44 4.87
N ILE A 28 11.64 -5.09 5.96
CA ILE A 28 11.55 -4.55 7.31
C ILE A 28 12.91 -4.66 7.97
N SER A 29 13.28 -3.64 8.74
CA SER A 29 14.46 -3.62 9.58
C SER A 29 14.17 -3.05 10.96
N LEU A 30 15.16 -3.16 11.84
CA LEU A 30 15.20 -2.37 13.08
C LEU A 30 15.12 -0.86 12.78
N PRO A 31 14.60 -0.05 13.73
CA PRO A 31 14.53 1.40 13.57
C PRO A 31 15.94 1.97 13.63
N VAL A 32 16.35 2.60 12.53
CA VAL A 32 17.59 3.36 12.40
C VAL A 32 17.32 4.59 11.56
N SER A 33 17.91 5.73 11.94
CA SER A 33 17.63 7.02 11.32
C SER A 33 18.58 7.34 10.17
N THR A 34 19.74 6.66 10.09
CA THR A 34 20.73 6.94 9.03
C THR A 34 21.33 5.67 8.42
N HIS A 35 21.82 5.78 7.18
CA HIS A 35 22.61 4.72 6.55
C HIS A 35 23.88 4.38 7.34
N GLN A 36 24.53 5.37 7.92
CA GLN A 36 25.73 5.17 8.74
C GLN A 36 25.40 4.33 9.98
N GLU A 37 24.33 4.68 10.69
CA GLU A 37 23.85 3.91 11.84
C GLU A 37 23.47 2.48 11.46
N ALA A 38 22.83 2.29 10.29
CA ALA A 38 22.48 0.97 9.79
C ALA A 38 23.72 0.08 9.58
N ILE A 39 24.82 0.66 9.07
CA ILE A 39 26.10 -0.03 8.87
C ILE A 39 26.74 -0.35 10.22
N GLU A 40 26.84 0.64 11.11
CA GLU A 40 27.48 0.50 12.43
C GLU A 40 26.80 -0.56 13.30
N LYS A 41 25.47 -0.61 13.26
CA LYS A 41 24.67 -1.59 14.00
C LYS A 41 24.48 -2.91 13.25
N ASN A 42 25.07 -3.06 12.06
CA ASN A 42 24.90 -4.22 11.17
C ASN A 42 23.42 -4.61 11.03
N VAL A 43 22.57 -3.63 10.73
CA VAL A 43 21.12 -3.81 10.72
C VAL A 43 20.70 -4.76 9.62
N GLU A 44 20.03 -5.84 10.03
CA GLU A 44 19.46 -6.80 9.11
C GLU A 44 18.18 -6.25 8.46
N ILE A 45 18.11 -6.33 7.13
CA ILE A 45 16.94 -5.98 6.32
C ILE A 45 16.34 -7.28 5.78
N LYS A 46 15.14 -7.65 6.26
CA LYS A 46 14.48 -8.89 5.86
C LYS A 46 13.30 -8.64 4.95
N LYS A 47 13.15 -9.51 3.95
CA LYS A 47 12.04 -9.47 2.99
C LYS A 47 10.83 -10.24 3.52
N TYR A 48 9.64 -9.66 3.37
CA TYR A 48 8.38 -10.22 3.82
C TYR A 48 7.28 -9.99 2.79
N LYS A 49 6.21 -10.81 2.83
CA LYS A 49 5.01 -10.58 2.03
C LYS A 49 4.08 -9.63 2.78
N CYS A 50 3.48 -8.68 2.06
CA CYS A 50 2.46 -7.81 2.62
C CYS A 50 1.16 -7.82 1.82
N ILE A 51 0.08 -7.45 2.51
CA ILE A 51 -1.18 -7.01 1.92
C ILE A 51 -1.40 -5.53 2.17
N TRP A 52 -2.17 -4.89 1.31
CA TRP A 52 -2.59 -3.49 1.46
C TRP A 52 -4.04 -3.42 1.89
N ASP A 53 -4.33 -2.71 2.97
CA ASP A 53 -5.66 -2.65 3.58
C ASP A 53 -6.04 -1.23 3.98
N THR A 54 -6.93 -0.62 3.19
CA THR A 54 -7.48 0.71 3.47
C THR A 54 -8.44 0.73 4.67
N GLY A 55 -8.89 -0.44 5.13
CA GLY A 55 -9.74 -0.61 6.31
C GLY A 55 -8.97 -0.60 7.64
N ALA A 56 -7.64 -0.64 7.60
CA ALA A 56 -6.80 -0.64 8.79
C ALA A 56 -6.19 0.74 9.06
N THR A 57 -6.32 1.23 10.30
CA THR A 57 -5.72 2.50 10.71
C THR A 57 -4.19 2.44 10.72
N ASN A 58 -3.63 1.34 11.21
CA ASN A 58 -2.19 1.16 11.38
C ASN A 58 -1.68 -0.10 10.69
N CYS A 59 -0.39 -0.09 10.37
CA CYS A 59 0.33 -1.27 9.95
C CYS A 59 0.32 -2.37 11.03
N VAL A 60 0.20 -3.61 10.57
CA VAL A 60 0.27 -4.81 11.42
C VAL A 60 1.40 -5.71 10.96
N ILE A 61 2.16 -6.26 11.89
CA ILE A 61 3.20 -7.27 11.64
C ILE A 61 2.88 -8.56 12.37
N THR A 62 3.30 -9.68 11.81
CA THR A 62 3.17 -10.99 12.45
C THR A 62 4.28 -11.25 13.47
N LYS A 63 4.03 -12.17 14.40
CA LYS A 63 5.03 -12.68 15.35
C LYS A 63 6.30 -13.22 14.66
N LYS A 64 6.18 -13.76 13.44
CA LYS A 64 7.32 -14.20 12.63
C LYS A 64 8.34 -13.07 12.40
N ILE A 65 7.88 -11.84 12.18
CA ILE A 65 8.77 -10.68 12.01
C ILE A 65 9.37 -10.26 13.34
N VAL A 66 8.56 -10.24 14.40
CA VAL A 66 9.00 -9.92 15.76
C VAL A 66 10.15 -10.83 16.18
N ASP A 67 9.97 -12.15 16.04
CA ASP A 67 10.98 -13.14 16.40
C ASP A 67 12.16 -13.08 15.43
N GLY A 68 11.89 -12.96 14.12
CA GLY A 68 12.91 -12.90 13.07
C GLY A 68 13.85 -11.71 13.18
N LEU A 69 13.39 -10.55 13.65
CA LEU A 69 14.20 -9.35 13.87
C LEU A 69 14.54 -9.10 15.34
N SER A 70 14.13 -9.99 16.25
CA SER A 70 14.29 -9.82 17.70
C SER A 70 13.77 -8.46 18.19
N LEU A 71 12.58 -8.05 17.72
CA LEU A 71 11.99 -6.76 18.04
C LEU A 71 11.60 -6.68 19.53
N LYS A 72 11.85 -5.53 20.15
CA LYS A 72 11.44 -5.25 21.53
C LYS A 72 10.15 -4.40 21.51
N PRO A 73 9.13 -4.78 22.29
CA PRO A 73 7.89 -4.01 22.34
C PRO A 73 8.15 -2.63 22.94
N ILE A 74 7.54 -1.60 22.35
CA ILE A 74 7.61 -0.20 22.82
C ILE A 74 6.35 0.21 23.60
N GLY A 75 5.36 -0.68 23.69
CA GLY A 75 4.11 -0.47 24.39
C GLY A 75 3.04 -1.45 23.96
N VAL A 76 1.81 -1.19 24.38
CA VAL A 76 0.63 -2.01 24.06
C VAL A 76 -0.46 -1.09 23.48
N ALA A 77 -1.27 -1.62 22.56
CA ALA A 77 -2.44 -0.95 22.01
C ALA A 77 -3.69 -1.80 22.22
N GLU A 78 -4.82 -1.14 22.46
CA GLU A 78 -6.14 -1.76 22.36
C GLU A 78 -6.51 -1.82 20.86
N VAL A 79 -6.67 -3.04 20.34
CA VAL A 79 -7.05 -3.31 18.96
C VAL A 79 -8.52 -3.66 18.93
N HIS A 80 -9.27 -2.94 18.11
CA HIS A 80 -10.67 -3.20 17.85
C HIS A 80 -10.81 -4.07 16.61
N HIS A 81 -11.45 -5.22 16.74
CA HIS A 81 -11.80 -6.09 15.62
C HIS A 81 -13.28 -6.48 15.70
N ALA A 82 -13.81 -7.10 14.66
CA ALA A 82 -15.24 -7.42 14.55
C ALA A 82 -15.81 -8.28 15.70
N GLN A 83 -14.94 -8.94 16.47
CA GLN A 83 -15.31 -9.83 17.57
C GLN A 83 -15.02 -9.25 18.97
N GLY A 84 -14.62 -7.98 19.08
CA GLY A 84 -14.38 -7.32 20.36
C GLY A 84 -13.06 -6.56 20.40
N LYS A 85 -12.45 -6.54 21.58
CA LYS A 85 -11.20 -5.82 21.84
C LYS A 85 -10.13 -6.75 22.36
N THR A 86 -8.93 -6.61 21.83
CA THR A 86 -7.74 -7.32 22.27
C THR A 86 -6.61 -6.34 22.54
N PHE A 87 -5.67 -6.72 23.40
CA PHE A 87 -4.43 -5.96 23.57
C PHE A 87 -3.34 -6.58 22.69
N ALA A 88 -2.61 -5.74 21.98
CA ALA A 88 -1.50 -6.16 21.13
C ALA A 88 -0.26 -5.30 21.37
N ASN A 89 0.91 -5.93 21.29
CA ASN A 89 2.18 -5.23 21.43
C ASN A 89 2.38 -4.27 20.25
N LYS A 90 3.02 -3.14 20.54
CA LYS A 90 3.51 -2.18 19.53
C LYS A 90 5.02 -2.31 19.38
N TYR A 91 5.49 -2.11 18.16
CA TYR A 91 6.90 -2.11 17.81
C TYR A 91 7.22 -0.90 16.93
N LEU A 92 8.49 -0.48 16.94
CA LEU A 92 9.02 0.50 16.00
C LEU A 92 9.86 -0.21 14.96
N VAL A 93 9.62 0.06 13.67
CA VAL A 93 10.37 -0.55 12.56
C VAL A 93 10.57 0.46 11.43
N ASN A 94 11.55 0.18 10.58
CA ASN A 94 11.61 0.82 9.27
C ASN A 94 10.95 -0.10 8.23
N ILE A 95 10.12 0.47 7.35
CA ILE A 95 9.50 -0.22 6.23
C ILE A 95 10.13 0.29 4.94
N ILE A 96 10.60 -0.64 4.11
CA ILE A 96 11.15 -0.35 2.79
C ILE A 96 10.25 -0.97 1.75
N LEU A 97 9.55 -0.13 1.01
CA LEU A 97 8.73 -0.55 -0.12
C LEU A 97 9.62 -0.77 -1.36
N PRO A 98 9.12 -1.47 -2.38
CA PRO A 98 9.75 -1.52 -3.69
C PRO A 98 10.20 -0.14 -4.20
N ASN A 99 11.24 -0.14 -5.03
CA ASN A 99 11.87 1.08 -5.55
C ASN A 99 12.53 1.99 -4.49
N LYS A 100 12.86 1.41 -3.32
CA LYS A 100 13.64 2.05 -2.25
C LYS A 100 12.93 3.23 -1.59
N VAL A 101 11.59 3.21 -1.55
CA VAL A 101 10.84 4.12 -0.69
C VAL A 101 11.01 3.62 0.75
N VAL A 102 11.80 4.34 1.54
CA VAL A 102 12.06 4.04 2.95
C VAL A 102 11.18 4.91 3.81
N ILE A 103 10.45 4.29 4.73
CA ILE A 103 9.60 4.93 5.71
C ILE A 103 10.15 4.53 7.08
N THR A 104 10.68 5.50 7.80
CA THR A 104 11.36 5.26 9.08
C THR A 104 10.41 5.41 10.25
N ASP A 105 10.76 4.76 11.37
CA ASP A 105 10.08 4.93 12.67
C ASP A 105 8.55 4.65 12.61
N VAL A 106 8.16 3.64 11.83
CA VAL A 106 6.77 3.21 11.72
C VAL A 106 6.39 2.45 12.98
N THR A 107 5.36 2.95 13.68
CA THR A 107 4.74 2.22 14.78
C THR A 107 3.79 1.17 14.24
N VAL A 108 4.10 -0.10 14.46
CA VAL A 108 3.32 -1.25 14.00
C VAL A 108 2.74 -2.01 15.17
N THR A 109 1.59 -2.65 14.97
CA THR A 109 0.96 -3.52 15.98
C THR A 109 1.20 -4.99 15.63
N GLU A 110 1.41 -5.85 16.62
CA GLU A 110 1.46 -7.31 16.39
C GLU A 110 0.07 -7.88 16.16
N GLY A 111 -0.07 -8.75 15.16
CA GLY A 111 -1.34 -9.41 14.84
C GLY A 111 -1.19 -10.71 14.06
N ILE A 112 -2.33 -11.34 13.79
CA ILE A 112 -2.43 -12.61 13.05
C ILE A 112 -2.99 -12.30 11.65
N LEU A 113 -2.22 -12.56 10.59
CA LEU A 113 -2.56 -12.21 9.20
C LEU A 113 -2.80 -13.44 8.30
N GLY A 114 -2.90 -14.64 8.88
CA GLY A 114 -2.97 -15.90 8.14
C GLY A 114 -1.68 -16.18 7.33
N ASP A 115 -1.77 -17.12 6.37
CA ASP A 115 -0.59 -17.58 5.61
C ASP A 115 -0.28 -16.71 4.36
N LEU A 116 -1.17 -15.78 4.02
CA LEU A 116 -1.05 -14.96 2.81
C LEU A 116 -0.02 -13.84 2.95
N ALA A 117 0.17 -13.30 4.15
CA ALA A 117 1.07 -12.18 4.40
C ALA A 117 1.65 -12.18 5.81
N ASP A 118 2.84 -11.62 5.91
CA ASP A 118 3.51 -11.37 7.19
C ASP A 118 3.24 -9.93 7.69
N VAL A 119 2.81 -9.03 6.79
CA VAL A 119 2.58 -7.60 7.04
C VAL A 119 1.27 -7.15 6.43
N LEU A 120 0.56 -6.26 7.12
CA LEU A 120 -0.57 -5.52 6.60
C LEU A 120 -0.18 -4.03 6.56
N VAL A 121 -0.22 -3.43 5.37
CA VAL A 121 0.05 -2.03 5.14
C VAL A 121 -1.25 -1.25 5.28
N GLY A 122 -1.34 -0.44 6.34
CA GLY A 122 -2.53 0.32 6.71
C GLY A 122 -2.50 1.76 6.23
N MET A 123 -3.49 2.53 6.70
CA MET A 123 -3.69 3.93 6.34
C MET A 123 -2.58 4.86 6.80
N ASP A 124 -1.86 4.53 7.87
CA ASP A 124 -0.65 5.24 8.31
C ASP A 124 0.47 5.31 7.25
N ILE A 125 0.55 4.31 6.37
CA ILE A 125 1.46 4.30 5.22
C ILE A 125 0.76 4.74 3.94
N ILE A 126 -0.46 4.24 3.68
CA ILE A 126 -1.21 4.52 2.44
C ILE A 126 -1.42 6.03 2.26
N THR A 127 -1.66 6.77 3.34
CA THR A 127 -1.94 8.22 3.27
C THR A 127 -0.70 9.10 3.12
N LEU A 128 0.51 8.53 3.09
CA LEU A 128 1.73 9.28 2.81
C LEU A 128 1.80 9.80 1.35
N GLY A 129 0.95 9.28 0.47
CA GLY A 129 0.81 9.77 -0.89
C GLY A 129 -0.44 9.23 -1.58
N ASP A 130 -0.29 8.80 -2.84
CA ASP A 130 -1.43 8.35 -3.63
C ASP A 130 -1.42 6.84 -3.78
N PHE A 131 -2.56 6.22 -3.47
CA PHE A 131 -2.84 4.80 -3.66
C PHE A 131 -4.00 4.65 -4.63
N ALA A 132 -3.80 3.93 -5.73
CA ALA A 132 -4.79 3.71 -6.75
C ALA A 132 -4.87 2.23 -7.12
N VAL A 133 -6.09 1.76 -7.34
CA VAL A 133 -6.38 0.43 -7.89
C VAL A 133 -7.23 0.66 -9.12
N THR A 134 -6.76 0.15 -10.26
CA THR A 134 -7.52 0.17 -11.52
C THR A 134 -7.78 -1.26 -11.97
N ASN A 135 -8.89 -1.44 -12.68
CA ASN A 135 -9.21 -2.70 -13.34
C ASN A 135 -9.46 -2.40 -14.82
N GLU A 136 -8.45 -2.65 -15.65
CA GLU A 136 -8.52 -2.44 -17.09
C GLU A 136 -8.43 -3.81 -17.79
N ASN A 137 -9.31 -4.07 -18.76
CA ASN A 137 -9.31 -5.33 -19.53
C ASN A 137 -9.35 -6.61 -18.68
N GLY A 138 -10.01 -6.57 -17.51
CA GLY A 138 -10.09 -7.71 -16.59
C GLY A 138 -8.83 -7.93 -15.75
N GLN A 139 -7.87 -7.02 -15.82
CA GLN A 139 -6.61 -7.05 -15.08
C GLN A 139 -6.61 -6.01 -13.97
N THR A 140 -6.26 -6.41 -12.74
CA THR A 140 -6.02 -5.46 -11.65
C THR A 140 -4.61 -4.91 -11.74
N THR A 141 -4.47 -3.60 -11.62
CA THR A 141 -3.20 -2.90 -11.39
C THR A 141 -3.32 -2.04 -10.14
N MET A 142 -2.36 -2.14 -9.23
CA MET A 142 -2.21 -1.24 -8.10
C MET A 142 -1.02 -0.32 -8.35
N SER A 143 -1.17 0.97 -8.03
CA SER A 143 -0.07 1.92 -8.04
C SER A 143 -0.05 2.71 -6.73
N PHE A 144 1.14 2.88 -6.18
CA PHE A 144 1.39 3.68 -4.98
C PHE A 144 2.54 4.65 -5.21
N ARG A 145 2.49 5.85 -4.66
CA ARG A 145 3.63 6.79 -4.67
C ARG A 145 3.70 7.64 -3.42
N VAL A 146 4.90 8.14 -3.11
CA VAL A 146 5.16 9.10 -2.04
C VAL A 146 5.99 10.26 -2.61
N HIS A 147 5.62 11.53 -2.49
CA HIS A 147 4.36 12.10 -2.01
C HIS A 147 3.29 12.18 -3.13
N SER A 148 2.10 12.64 -2.78
CA SER A 148 1.10 13.01 -3.80
C SER A 148 1.59 14.20 -4.63
N PHE A 149 1.38 14.15 -5.94
CA PHE A 149 1.66 15.27 -6.86
C PHE A 149 0.42 15.94 -7.42
N LYS A 150 -0.73 15.25 -7.38
CA LYS A 150 -2.01 15.77 -7.85
C LYS A 150 -3.15 14.99 -7.20
N ARG A 151 -4.28 15.66 -7.02
CA ARG A 151 -5.54 15.02 -6.63
C ARG A 151 -5.94 13.97 -7.68
N ILE A 152 -6.28 12.77 -7.21
CA ILE A 152 -6.96 11.75 -8.00
C ILE A 152 -8.46 11.95 -7.78
N ASP A 153 -9.18 12.33 -8.82
CA ASP A 153 -10.63 12.52 -8.81
C ASP A 153 -11.16 12.08 -10.17
N PHE A 154 -12.00 11.05 -10.20
CA PHE A 154 -12.51 10.47 -11.44
C PHE A 154 -13.87 11.05 -11.84
N VAL A 155 -14.47 11.91 -11.02
CA VAL A 155 -15.80 12.47 -11.28
C VAL A 155 -15.83 13.31 -12.57
N PRO A 156 -14.87 14.24 -12.81
CA PRO A 156 -14.89 15.07 -14.02
C PRO A 156 -14.83 14.25 -15.32
N GLU A 157 -13.91 13.30 -15.41
CA GLU A 157 -13.72 12.44 -16.57
C GLU A 157 -14.93 11.52 -16.80
N SER A 158 -15.50 10.98 -15.72
CA SER A 158 -16.70 10.15 -15.79
C SER A 158 -17.90 10.94 -16.32
N ASN A 159 -18.09 12.17 -15.85
CA ASN A 159 -19.16 13.05 -16.32
C ASN A 159 -19.00 13.41 -17.81
N GLN A 160 -17.76 13.69 -18.24
CA GLN A 160 -17.48 13.96 -19.65
C GLN A 160 -17.79 12.76 -20.54
N HIS A 161 -17.39 11.55 -20.13
CA HIS A 161 -17.67 10.31 -20.86
C HIS A 161 -19.19 10.04 -20.95
N ASN A 162 -19.91 10.16 -19.84
CA ASN A 162 -21.36 9.93 -19.80
C ASN A 162 -22.11 10.91 -20.71
N PHE A 163 -21.72 12.18 -20.72
CA PHE A 163 -22.30 13.19 -21.61
C PHE A 163 -22.10 12.86 -23.11
N VAL A 164 -20.94 12.33 -23.49
CA VAL A 164 -20.66 11.89 -24.86
C VAL A 164 -21.54 10.69 -25.24
N LEU A 165 -21.68 9.70 -24.36
CA LEU A 165 -22.54 8.53 -24.57
C LEU A 165 -24.02 8.90 -24.75
N GLU A 166 -24.52 9.83 -23.94
CA GLU A 166 -25.89 10.33 -24.03
C GLU A 166 -26.15 11.01 -25.38
N LYS A 167 -25.26 11.91 -25.80
CA LYS A 167 -25.34 12.56 -27.12
C LYS A 167 -25.27 11.58 -28.28
N GLY A 168 -24.37 10.58 -28.19
CA GLY A 168 -24.26 9.51 -29.19
C GLY A 168 -25.55 8.68 -29.29
N SER A 169 -26.12 8.31 -28.15
CA SER A 169 -27.37 7.56 -28.05
C SER A 169 -28.57 8.35 -28.60
N GLN A 170 -28.67 9.64 -28.28
CA GLN A 170 -29.69 10.53 -28.81
C GLN A 170 -29.58 10.68 -30.33
N LYS A 171 -28.36 10.85 -30.87
CA LYS A 171 -28.10 10.94 -32.32
C LYS A 171 -28.47 9.62 -33.03
N MET A 172 -28.15 8.47 -32.44
CA MET A 172 -28.53 7.15 -32.95
C MET A 172 -30.04 6.93 -32.96
N LYS A 173 -30.75 7.27 -31.86
CA LYS A 173 -32.22 7.19 -31.81
C LYS A 173 -32.88 8.06 -32.86
N LYS A 174 -32.40 9.30 -33.05
CA LYS A 174 -32.90 10.20 -34.10
C LYS A 174 -32.64 9.64 -35.52
N ARG A 175 -31.52 8.95 -35.74
CA ARG A 175 -31.18 8.32 -37.03
C ARG A 175 -32.03 7.09 -37.36
N TYR A 176 -32.35 6.24 -36.38
CA TYR A 176 -33.06 4.97 -36.60
C TYR A 176 -34.58 5.06 -36.42
N PHE A 177 -35.06 6.00 -35.59
CA PHE A 177 -36.47 6.10 -35.21
C PHE A 177 -37.07 7.49 -35.50
N GLY A 178 -36.30 8.40 -36.10
CA GLY A 178 -36.82 9.72 -36.50
C GLY A 178 -37.59 9.65 -37.80
N LYS A 179 -38.91 9.95 -37.73
CA LYS A 179 -39.56 10.80 -38.73
C LYS A 179 -39.01 12.22 -38.63
#